data_AF-X1R2U1-F1
#
_entry.id   AF-X1R2U1-F1
#
_cell.length_a   1.000
_cell.length_b   1.000
_cell.length_c   1.000
_cell.angle_alpha   90.00
_cell.angle_beta   90.00
_cell.angle_gamma   90.00
#
_symmetry.space_group_name_H-M   'P 1'
#
loop_
_entity.id
_entity.type
_entity.pdbx_description
1 polymer ?
#
loop_
_entity_poly.entity_id
_entity_poly.type
_entity_poly.pdbx_seq_one_letter_code
_entity_poly.pdbx_strand_id
1 'polypeptide(L)'
;MPHLKGFTGKIFPINPKAEHILGLKCYSRITDISERVDLAIICLPARLVPQVMQDCAMKKVKGVSIISAGFGEADSKGRKLQEEFLGIAKKAGIRIVGPNCLGILYPPQHLNASFAPFLPFSGKVAFISQSGALLDSVIDWSVKDNYGFSAMISYGNKSDLDAPDFIAWAAKDPYTTVITLYVEGFSEGRYFLEMAKKVTPIKPIVALKAGRTATGSRAVGSHTGSLAGSYQIYKGVFKQSGVIMADTLTQMFDMARALAYQPLAKGNRLA
;
A
#
# COMPACT_ATOMS: atom_id res chain seq x y z
N MET A 1 22.31 -11.33 -2.73
CA MET A 1 21.36 -10.63 -3.62
C MET A 1 21.11 -9.22 -3.11
N PRO A 2 21.29 -8.17 -3.92
CA PRO A 2 21.05 -6.79 -3.51
C PRO A 2 19.63 -6.55 -2.97
N HIS A 3 18.61 -7.12 -3.63
CA HIS A 3 17.19 -6.89 -3.30
C HIS A 3 16.67 -7.66 -2.08
N LEU A 4 17.41 -8.66 -1.59
CA LEU A 4 17.06 -9.46 -0.41
C LEU A 4 18.01 -9.21 0.77
N LYS A 5 18.93 -8.26 0.62
CA LYS A 5 19.98 -8.00 1.62
C LYS A 5 19.32 -7.42 2.88
N GLY A 6 19.36 -8.19 3.97
CA GLY A 6 18.90 -7.75 5.29
C GLY A 6 17.54 -8.32 5.73
N PHE A 7 16.71 -8.84 4.81
CA PHE A 7 15.47 -9.51 5.24
C PHE A 7 15.82 -10.82 5.94
N THR A 8 15.33 -11.00 7.16
CA THR A 8 15.65 -12.15 8.02
C THR A 8 14.64 -13.29 7.92
N GLY A 9 13.49 -13.07 7.27
CA GLY A 9 12.49 -14.10 7.05
C GLY A 9 12.88 -15.09 5.94
N LYS A 10 12.20 -16.24 5.92
CA LYS A 10 12.35 -17.22 4.84
C LYS A 10 11.65 -16.74 3.58
N ILE A 11 12.26 -17.00 2.42
CA ILE A 11 11.70 -16.68 1.10
C ILE A 11 11.56 -17.98 0.32
N PHE A 12 10.38 -18.18 -0.26
CA PHE A 12 10.06 -19.36 -1.05
C PHE A 12 9.67 -18.94 -2.47
N PRO A 13 10.60 -18.96 -3.44
CA PRO A 13 10.25 -18.74 -4.84
C PRO A 13 9.30 -19.82 -5.35
N ILE A 14 8.31 -19.42 -6.14
CA ILE A 14 7.36 -20.34 -6.75
C ILE A 14 7.42 -20.21 -8.26
N ASN A 15 7.78 -21.29 -8.94
CA ASN A 15 7.85 -21.38 -10.38
C ASN A 15 7.71 -22.85 -10.80
N PRO A 16 6.83 -23.19 -11.76
CA PRO A 16 6.56 -24.57 -12.13
C PRO A 16 7.74 -25.29 -12.81
N LYS A 17 8.77 -24.58 -13.27
CA LYS A 17 9.88 -25.14 -14.06
C LYS A 17 11.25 -24.96 -13.41
N ALA A 18 11.44 -23.92 -12.62
CA ALA A 18 12.74 -23.65 -12.00
C ALA A 18 12.93 -24.51 -10.75
N GLU A 19 14.11 -25.12 -10.60
CA GLU A 19 14.50 -25.79 -9.36
C GLU A 19 15.06 -24.80 -8.33
N HIS A 20 15.75 -23.76 -8.81
CA HIS A 20 16.32 -22.69 -7.99
C HIS A 20 16.12 -21.33 -8.63
N ILE A 21 15.84 -20.31 -7.82
CA ILE A 21 15.79 -18.90 -8.24
C ILE A 21 16.64 -18.11 -7.27
N LEU A 22 17.64 -17.38 -7.79
CA LEU A 22 18.57 -16.62 -6.98
C LEU A 22 19.13 -17.48 -5.82
N GLY A 23 19.63 -18.68 -6.12
CA GLY A 23 20.21 -19.59 -5.12
C GLY A 23 19.25 -20.14 -4.06
N LEU A 24 17.96 -19.79 -4.11
CA LEU A 24 16.93 -20.33 -3.21
C LEU A 24 16.21 -21.50 -3.87
N LYS A 25 15.91 -22.55 -3.10
CA LYS A 25 15.07 -23.66 -3.54
C LYS A 25 13.71 -23.13 -3.99
N CYS A 26 13.32 -23.48 -5.21
CA CYS A 26 12.05 -23.11 -5.80
C CYS A 26 11.05 -24.27 -5.70
N TYR A 27 9.78 -23.92 -5.54
CA TYR A 27 8.66 -24.86 -5.46
C TYR A 27 7.74 -24.65 -6.67
N SER A 28 7.11 -25.71 -7.16
CA SER A 28 6.15 -25.57 -8.26
C SER A 28 4.84 -24.97 -7.78
N ARG A 29 4.42 -25.27 -6.54
CA ARG A 29 3.23 -24.68 -5.89
C ARG A 29 3.50 -24.31 -4.44
N ILE A 30 2.71 -23.35 -3.93
CA ILE A 30 2.78 -22.90 -2.53
C ILE A 30 2.42 -24.01 -1.53
N THR A 31 1.60 -24.97 -1.95
CA THR A 31 1.18 -26.13 -1.16
C THR A 31 2.30 -27.11 -0.88
N ASP A 32 3.38 -27.09 -1.67
CA ASP A 32 4.50 -28.02 -1.56
C ASP A 32 5.54 -27.54 -0.54
N ILE A 33 5.40 -26.30 -0.07
CA ILE A 33 6.23 -25.74 1.00
C ILE A 33 5.82 -26.42 2.30
N SER A 34 6.76 -26.93 3.09
CA SER A 34 6.45 -27.56 4.37
C SER A 34 6.14 -26.52 5.46
N GLU A 35 6.84 -25.40 5.43
CA GLU A 35 6.75 -24.34 6.41
C GLU A 35 5.49 -23.49 6.27
N ARG A 36 5.16 -22.75 7.33
CA ARG A 36 4.11 -21.73 7.31
C ARG A 36 4.51 -20.58 6.36
N VAL A 37 3.53 -20.10 5.59
CA VAL A 37 3.67 -18.93 4.71
C VAL A 37 2.70 -17.85 5.19
N ASP A 38 3.23 -16.70 5.62
CA ASP A 38 2.40 -15.60 6.14
C ASP A 38 1.90 -14.66 5.03
N LEU A 39 2.74 -14.40 4.03
CA LEU A 39 2.48 -13.51 2.90
C LEU A 39 2.81 -14.22 1.58
N ALA A 40 1.88 -14.20 0.63
CA ALA A 40 2.16 -14.55 -0.76
C ALA A 40 2.16 -13.30 -1.64
N ILE A 41 3.15 -13.19 -2.54
CA ILE A 41 3.25 -12.10 -3.52
C ILE A 41 2.97 -12.69 -4.90
N ILE A 42 1.90 -12.23 -5.55
CA ILE A 42 1.42 -12.79 -6.81
C ILE A 42 1.77 -11.82 -7.95
N CYS A 43 2.67 -12.28 -8.82
CA CYS A 43 3.12 -11.59 -10.04
C CYS A 43 2.80 -12.41 -11.30
N LEU A 44 1.57 -12.91 -11.41
CA LEU A 44 1.11 -13.79 -12.49
C LEU A 44 0.01 -13.12 -13.33
N PRO A 45 -0.18 -13.48 -14.61
CA PRO A 45 -1.30 -12.99 -15.40
C PRO A 45 -2.64 -13.12 -14.67
N ALA A 46 -3.52 -12.11 -14.76
CA ALA A 46 -4.77 -12.01 -13.99
C ALA A 46 -5.62 -13.30 -14.01
N ARG A 47 -5.71 -13.96 -15.17
CA ARG A 47 -6.48 -15.21 -15.36
C ARG A 47 -6.03 -16.38 -14.47
N LEU A 48 -4.79 -16.37 -13.98
CA LEU A 48 -4.24 -17.43 -13.13
C LEU A 48 -4.41 -17.15 -11.64
N VAL A 49 -4.75 -15.91 -11.26
CA VAL A 49 -4.82 -15.48 -9.87
C VAL A 49 -5.88 -16.23 -9.06
N PRO A 50 -7.11 -16.49 -9.57
CA PRO A 50 -8.09 -17.28 -8.81
C PRO A 50 -7.57 -18.67 -8.41
N GLN A 51 -6.89 -19.38 -9.33
CA GLN A 51 -6.30 -20.69 -9.02
C GLN A 51 -5.22 -20.60 -7.95
N VAL A 52 -4.33 -19.61 -8.04
CA VAL A 52 -3.28 -19.42 -7.01
C VAL A 52 -3.88 -19.01 -5.66
N MET A 53 -5.00 -18.30 -5.66
CA MET A 53 -5.72 -17.95 -4.44
C MET A 53 -6.35 -19.17 -3.77
N GLN A 54 -6.81 -20.17 -4.53
CA GLN A 54 -7.21 -21.47 -3.96
C GLN A 54 -6.02 -22.16 -3.27
N ASP A 55 -4.86 -22.16 -3.91
CA ASP A 55 -3.65 -22.77 -3.34
C ASP A 55 -3.21 -22.04 -2.06
N CYS A 56 -3.30 -20.70 -2.04
CA CYS A 56 -3.04 -19.90 -0.85
C CYS A 56 -4.05 -20.21 0.28
N ALA A 57 -5.31 -20.42 -0.06
CA ALA A 57 -6.35 -20.84 0.89
C ALA A 57 -6.06 -22.22 1.49
N MET A 58 -5.69 -23.20 0.66
CA MET A 58 -5.26 -24.53 1.12
C MET A 58 -4.04 -24.44 2.05
N LYS A 59 -3.08 -23.56 1.72
CA LYS A 59 -1.88 -23.32 2.53
C LYS A 59 -2.14 -22.46 3.77
N LYS A 60 -3.36 -21.92 3.93
CA LYS A 60 -3.79 -21.07 5.05
C LYS A 60 -2.93 -19.80 5.20
N VAL A 61 -2.51 -19.23 4.07
CA VAL A 61 -1.81 -17.94 4.03
C VAL A 61 -2.68 -16.86 4.69
N LYS A 62 -2.09 -15.87 5.34
CA LYS A 62 -2.84 -14.80 6.02
C LYS A 62 -3.01 -13.55 5.17
N GLY A 63 -1.96 -13.16 4.44
CA GLY A 63 -1.97 -12.01 3.55
C GLY A 63 -1.56 -12.38 2.13
N VAL A 64 -2.17 -11.72 1.15
CA VAL A 64 -1.74 -11.82 -0.25
C VAL A 64 -1.57 -10.41 -0.82
N SER A 65 -0.42 -10.15 -1.45
CA SER A 65 -0.22 -8.95 -2.26
C SER A 65 -0.33 -9.35 -3.73
N ILE A 66 -1.33 -8.79 -4.43
CA ILE A 66 -1.55 -9.05 -5.85
C ILE A 66 -0.99 -7.87 -6.63
N ILE A 67 0.19 -8.08 -7.23
CA ILE A 67 0.87 -7.06 -8.01
C ILE A 67 0.17 -6.84 -9.34
N SER A 68 -0.30 -7.93 -9.94
CA SER A 68 -0.87 -7.97 -11.28
C SER A 68 -2.04 -7.02 -11.50
N ALA A 69 -2.06 -6.39 -12.68
CA ALA A 69 -3.20 -5.66 -13.24
C ALA A 69 -4.09 -6.58 -14.10
N GLY A 70 -5.16 -6.03 -14.67
CA GLY A 70 -6.14 -6.73 -15.53
C GLY A 70 -7.43 -7.11 -14.80
N PHE A 71 -7.83 -6.38 -13.76
CA PHE A 71 -8.96 -6.70 -12.90
C PHE A 71 -10.09 -5.66 -13.02
N GLY A 72 -10.65 -5.19 -11.91
CA GLY A 72 -11.80 -4.28 -11.90
C GLY A 72 -11.57 -2.94 -12.61
N GLU A 73 -10.30 -2.56 -12.77
CA GLU A 73 -9.85 -1.36 -13.50
C GLU A 73 -9.82 -1.54 -15.02
N ALA A 74 -9.77 -2.79 -15.50
CA ALA A 74 -9.58 -3.08 -16.92
C ALA A 74 -10.90 -3.17 -17.68
N ASP A 75 -11.73 -4.18 -17.37
CA ASP A 75 -13.01 -4.43 -18.04
C ASP A 75 -13.96 -5.32 -17.21
N SER A 76 -15.10 -5.72 -17.78
CA SER A 76 -16.08 -6.58 -17.12
C SER A 76 -15.59 -8.02 -16.88
N LYS A 77 -14.65 -8.53 -17.68
CA LYS A 77 -14.03 -9.85 -17.47
C LYS A 77 -13.04 -9.77 -16.30
N GLY A 78 -12.22 -8.73 -16.25
CA GLY A 78 -11.33 -8.45 -15.13
C GLY A 78 -12.09 -8.28 -13.81
N ARG A 79 -13.25 -7.62 -13.83
CA ARG A 79 -14.12 -7.53 -12.65
C ARG A 79 -14.60 -8.89 -12.14
N LYS A 80 -14.99 -9.82 -13.03
CA LYS A 80 -15.38 -11.19 -12.64
C LYS A 80 -14.23 -11.94 -11.99
N LEU A 81 -13.02 -11.83 -12.54
CA LEU A 81 -11.83 -12.42 -11.92
C LEU A 81 -11.56 -11.84 -10.53
N GLN A 82 -11.79 -10.54 -10.35
CA GLN A 82 -11.68 -9.88 -9.05
C GLN A 82 -12.69 -10.41 -8.04
N GLU A 83 -13.96 -10.48 -8.43
CA GLU A 83 -15.03 -11.04 -7.58
C GLU A 83 -14.74 -12.49 -7.18
N GLU A 84 -14.21 -13.29 -8.10
CA GLU A 84 -13.85 -14.68 -7.86
C GLU A 84 -12.76 -14.81 -6.80
N PHE A 85 -11.63 -14.11 -6.95
CA PHE A 85 -10.55 -14.22 -5.97
C PHE A 85 -10.92 -13.63 -4.60
N LEU A 86 -11.75 -12.58 -4.57
CA LEU A 86 -12.26 -12.01 -3.33
C LEU A 86 -13.18 -12.99 -2.61
N GLY A 87 -14.02 -13.73 -3.34
CA GLY A 87 -14.85 -14.79 -2.80
C GLY A 87 -14.04 -15.90 -2.13
N ILE A 88 -12.92 -16.28 -2.74
CA ILE A 88 -11.97 -17.26 -2.17
C ILE A 88 -11.33 -16.71 -0.90
N ALA A 89 -10.79 -15.48 -0.98
CA ALA A 89 -10.11 -14.84 0.15
C ALA A 89 -11.03 -14.71 1.37
N LYS A 90 -12.27 -14.28 1.17
CA LYS A 90 -13.27 -14.14 2.23
C LYS A 90 -13.57 -15.47 2.93
N LYS A 91 -13.76 -16.55 2.15
CA LYS A 91 -14.02 -17.90 2.71
C LYS A 91 -12.82 -18.43 3.50
N ALA A 92 -11.60 -18.11 3.07
CA ALA A 92 -10.36 -18.57 3.69
C ALA A 92 -9.84 -17.67 4.82
N GLY A 93 -10.43 -16.48 5.02
CA GLY A 93 -9.93 -15.48 5.97
C GLY A 93 -8.60 -14.84 5.55
N ILE A 94 -8.36 -14.72 4.25
CA ILE A 94 -7.17 -14.08 3.67
C ILE A 94 -7.45 -12.59 3.48
N ARG A 95 -6.48 -11.73 3.84
CA ARG A 95 -6.51 -10.30 3.52
C ARG A 95 -5.67 -9.98 2.29
N ILE A 96 -6.11 -9.02 1.47
CA ILE A 96 -5.50 -8.70 0.18
C ILE A 96 -5.03 -7.24 0.12
N VAL A 97 -3.80 -7.04 -0.31
CA VAL A 97 -3.28 -5.75 -0.81
C VAL A 97 -3.31 -5.74 -2.33
N GLY A 98 -3.90 -4.71 -2.93
CA GLY A 98 -4.11 -4.60 -4.37
C GLY A 98 -5.53 -4.99 -4.82
N PRO A 99 -5.69 -5.56 -6.03
CA PRO A 99 -4.66 -5.85 -7.03
C PRO A 99 -4.11 -4.58 -7.69
N ASN A 100 -3.33 -4.73 -8.77
CA ASN A 100 -2.77 -3.63 -9.55
C ASN A 100 -2.02 -2.62 -8.67
N CYS A 101 -1.00 -3.11 -7.98
CA CYS A 101 -0.26 -2.32 -7.02
C CYS A 101 1.24 -2.55 -7.18
N LEU A 102 2.05 -1.63 -6.65
CA LEU A 102 3.50 -1.82 -6.62
C LEU A 102 3.90 -2.88 -5.58
N GLY A 103 3.18 -2.95 -4.46
CA GLY A 103 3.47 -3.82 -3.32
C GLY A 103 3.84 -3.03 -2.06
N ILE A 104 4.57 -3.69 -1.15
CA ILE A 104 4.87 -3.18 0.18
C ILE A 104 6.38 -3.12 0.39
N LEU A 105 6.87 -1.99 0.89
CA LEU A 105 8.23 -1.82 1.37
C LEU A 105 8.19 -1.47 2.85
N TYR A 106 8.96 -2.17 3.66
CA TYR A 106 9.08 -1.92 5.09
C TYR A 106 10.58 -1.89 5.48
N PRO A 107 11.25 -0.74 5.24
CA PRO A 107 12.69 -0.60 5.42
C PRO A 107 13.24 -1.00 6.80
N PRO A 108 12.57 -0.71 7.95
CA PRO A 108 13.08 -1.11 9.27
C PRO A 108 13.32 -2.61 9.46
N GLN A 109 12.67 -3.45 8.65
CA GLN A 109 12.87 -4.91 8.65
C GLN A 109 13.44 -5.42 7.32
N HIS A 110 13.98 -4.52 6.49
CA HIS A 110 14.55 -4.84 5.18
C HIS A 110 13.60 -5.63 4.26
N LEU A 111 12.28 -5.48 4.42
CA LEU A 111 11.30 -6.18 3.59
C LEU A 111 10.99 -5.35 2.34
N ASN A 112 11.36 -5.89 1.17
CA ASN A 112 10.87 -5.43 -0.12
C ASN A 112 9.93 -6.49 -0.72
N ALA A 113 8.64 -6.35 -0.48
CA ALA A 113 7.58 -7.19 -1.06
C ALA A 113 6.93 -6.47 -2.25
N SER A 114 7.75 -6.01 -3.18
CA SER A 114 7.36 -5.21 -4.34
C SER A 114 8.30 -5.47 -5.52
N PHE A 115 8.05 -4.81 -6.65
CA PHE A 115 8.99 -4.78 -7.78
C PHE A 115 9.87 -3.52 -7.83
N ALA A 116 9.88 -2.70 -6.77
CA ALA A 116 10.78 -1.56 -6.68
C ALA A 116 12.25 -2.01 -6.68
N PRO A 117 13.14 -1.31 -7.39
CA PRO A 117 14.52 -1.74 -7.59
C PRO A 117 15.36 -1.76 -6.31
N PHE A 118 15.02 -0.96 -5.29
CA PHE A 118 15.73 -0.91 -4.02
C PHE A 118 14.79 -0.52 -2.88
N LEU A 119 15.23 -0.81 -1.65
CA LEU A 119 14.60 -0.26 -0.45
C LEU A 119 15.17 1.15 -0.19
N PRO A 120 14.32 2.15 0.08
CA PRO A 120 14.79 3.44 0.57
C PRO A 120 15.37 3.30 1.98
N PHE A 121 16.04 4.35 2.45
CA PHE A 121 16.54 4.39 3.83
C PHE A 121 15.40 4.27 4.85
N SER A 122 15.72 3.73 6.02
CA SER A 122 14.78 3.75 7.14
C SER A 122 14.56 5.17 7.65
N GLY A 123 13.31 5.51 7.95
CA GLY A 123 12.92 6.78 8.54
C GLY A 123 11.63 6.66 9.34
N LYS A 124 11.02 7.79 9.64
CA LYS A 124 9.86 7.88 10.56
C LYS A 124 8.52 8.12 9.87
N VAL A 125 8.49 8.21 8.55
CA VAL A 125 7.27 8.54 7.79
C VAL A 125 6.76 7.31 7.05
N ALA A 126 5.47 7.00 7.18
CA ALA A 126 4.82 5.94 6.43
C ALA A 126 4.12 6.56 5.23
N PHE A 127 4.42 6.12 4.01
CA PHE A 127 3.77 6.61 2.80
C PHE A 127 2.81 5.56 2.22
N ILE A 128 1.51 5.85 2.28
CA ILE A 128 0.45 4.97 1.80
C ILE A 128 -0.12 5.60 0.53
N SER A 129 -0.02 4.91 -0.60
CA SER A 129 -0.38 5.45 -1.92
C SER A 129 -1.29 4.52 -2.71
N GLN A 130 -2.39 5.05 -3.22
CA GLN A 130 -3.21 4.31 -4.17
C GLN A 130 -2.48 4.13 -5.51
N SER A 131 -1.66 5.11 -5.91
CA SER A 131 -0.89 5.07 -7.15
C SER A 131 0.46 4.37 -6.94
N GLY A 132 0.68 3.26 -7.66
CA GLY A 132 1.96 2.54 -7.68
C GLY A 132 3.08 3.32 -8.35
N ALA A 133 2.83 3.89 -9.54
CA ALA A 133 3.82 4.66 -10.30
C ALA A 133 4.29 5.91 -9.55
N LEU A 134 3.40 6.55 -8.79
CA LEU A 134 3.77 7.66 -7.93
C LEU A 134 4.66 7.22 -6.78
N LEU A 135 4.35 6.07 -6.17
CA LEU A 135 5.14 5.51 -5.09
C LEU A 135 6.55 5.17 -5.58
N ASP A 136 6.69 4.60 -6.77
CA ASP A 136 7.98 4.32 -7.42
C ASP A 136 8.79 5.61 -7.65
N SER A 137 8.16 6.65 -8.21
CA SER A 137 8.79 7.97 -8.36
C SER A 137 9.29 8.57 -7.03
N VAL A 138 8.55 8.35 -5.94
CA VAL A 138 8.94 8.80 -4.59
C VAL A 138 10.11 8.00 -4.04
N ILE A 139 10.22 6.70 -4.36
CA ILE A 139 11.38 5.88 -4.00
C ILE A 139 12.64 6.48 -4.64
N ASP A 140 12.62 6.77 -5.93
CA ASP A 140 13.74 7.40 -6.65
C ASP A 140 14.12 8.77 -6.09
N TRP A 141 13.11 9.60 -5.79
CA TRP A 141 13.34 10.92 -5.19
C TRP A 141 13.95 10.82 -3.78
N SER A 142 13.49 9.86 -2.98
CA SER A 142 13.95 9.69 -1.60
C SER A 142 15.42 9.34 -1.48
N VAL A 143 15.97 8.59 -2.44
CA VAL A 143 17.40 8.27 -2.48
C VAL A 143 18.24 9.49 -2.81
N LYS A 144 17.78 10.34 -3.72
CA LYS A 144 18.47 11.60 -4.07
C LYS A 144 18.51 12.57 -2.90
N ASP A 145 17.43 12.65 -2.14
CA ASP A 145 17.25 13.61 -1.04
C ASP A 145 17.62 13.03 0.34
N ASN A 146 18.19 11.82 0.36
CA ASN A 146 18.54 11.07 1.57
C ASN A 146 17.40 11.01 2.61
N TYR A 147 16.18 10.80 2.10
CA TYR A 147 14.96 10.78 2.88
C TYR A 147 14.50 9.35 3.14
N GLY A 148 14.26 9.01 4.41
CA GLY A 148 13.88 7.66 4.81
C GLY A 148 12.39 7.48 5.10
N PHE A 149 11.91 6.26 4.90
CA PHE A 149 10.55 5.84 5.21
C PHE A 149 10.53 4.73 6.26
N SER A 150 9.50 4.75 7.10
CA SER A 150 9.17 3.62 7.99
C SER A 150 8.45 2.53 7.22
N ALA A 151 7.56 2.91 6.31
CA ALA A 151 6.82 2.01 5.42
C ALA A 151 6.46 2.74 4.12
N MET A 152 6.36 2.00 3.02
CA MET A 152 5.74 2.47 1.78
C MET A 152 4.78 1.40 1.28
N ILE A 153 3.52 1.75 1.10
CA ILE A 153 2.46 0.80 0.78
C ILE A 153 1.73 1.27 -0.46
N SER A 154 1.87 0.54 -1.55
CA SER A 154 0.99 0.67 -2.71
C SER A 154 -0.14 -0.34 -2.61
N TYR A 155 -1.38 0.14 -2.62
CA TYR A 155 -2.55 -0.70 -2.41
C TYR A 155 -3.53 -0.71 -3.59
N GLY A 156 -3.21 0.01 -4.67
CA GLY A 156 -3.81 -0.15 -5.99
C GLY A 156 -5.33 -0.04 -5.99
N ASN A 157 -5.98 -1.07 -6.53
CA ASN A 157 -7.43 -1.16 -6.68
C ASN A 157 -8.21 -1.22 -5.36
N LYS A 158 -7.56 -1.34 -4.19
CA LYS A 158 -8.20 -1.34 -2.86
C LYS A 158 -9.41 -2.29 -2.78
N SER A 159 -9.23 -3.51 -3.31
CA SER A 159 -10.32 -4.48 -3.45
C SER A 159 -10.72 -5.16 -2.13
N ASP A 160 -9.83 -5.16 -1.14
CA ASP A 160 -10.08 -5.59 0.25
C ASP A 160 -9.51 -4.57 1.23
N LEU A 161 -8.17 -4.50 1.38
CA LEU A 161 -7.54 -3.51 2.24
C LEU A 161 -7.51 -2.13 1.57
N ASP A 162 -7.91 -1.11 2.32
CA ASP A 162 -7.89 0.30 1.90
C ASP A 162 -7.05 1.15 2.88
N ALA A 163 -6.82 2.42 2.56
CA ALA A 163 -6.11 3.40 3.39
C ALA A 163 -6.45 3.34 4.89
N PRO A 164 -7.73 3.29 5.36
CA PRO A 164 -8.04 3.18 6.78
C PRO A 164 -7.43 1.98 7.50
N ASP A 165 -7.29 0.83 6.84
CA ASP A 165 -6.68 -0.36 7.43
C ASP A 165 -5.18 -0.13 7.68
N PHE A 166 -4.50 0.49 6.71
CA PHE A 166 -3.09 0.84 6.84
C PHE A 166 -2.85 1.97 7.85
N ILE A 167 -3.79 2.91 7.99
CA ILE A 167 -3.77 3.92 9.06
C ILE A 167 -3.86 3.24 10.43
N ALA A 168 -4.79 2.29 10.60
CA ALA A 168 -4.95 1.55 11.84
C ALA A 168 -3.72 0.69 12.19
N TRP A 169 -3.06 0.10 11.18
CA TRP A 169 -1.79 -0.58 11.35
C TRP A 169 -0.65 0.39 11.73
N ALA A 170 -0.48 1.46 10.97
CA ALA A 170 0.60 2.45 11.17
C ALA A 170 0.48 3.19 12.51
N ALA A 171 -0.73 3.33 13.06
CA ALA A 171 -0.96 3.83 14.41
C ALA A 171 -0.22 3.01 15.48
N LYS A 172 -0.08 1.70 15.28
CA LYS A 172 0.57 0.76 16.20
C LYS A 172 2.02 0.48 15.87
N ASP A 173 2.47 0.84 14.67
CA ASP A 173 3.85 0.61 14.23
C ASP A 173 4.85 1.49 15.01
N PRO A 174 5.84 0.92 15.72
CA PRO A 174 6.78 1.73 16.51
C PRO A 174 7.74 2.57 15.67
N TYR A 175 7.91 2.27 14.38
CA TYR A 175 8.81 3.02 13.49
C TYR A 175 8.13 4.22 12.83
N THR A 176 6.80 4.18 12.69
CA THR A 176 6.03 5.28 12.12
C THR A 176 5.76 6.36 13.17
N THR A 177 6.16 7.59 12.89
CA THR A 177 5.77 8.80 13.64
C THR A 177 4.72 9.62 12.88
N VAL A 178 4.80 9.69 11.55
CA VAL A 178 3.88 10.45 10.69
C VAL A 178 3.37 9.56 9.57
N ILE A 179 2.08 9.70 9.24
CA ILE A 179 1.46 8.97 8.14
C ILE A 179 1.20 9.95 6.99
N THR A 180 1.63 9.61 5.78
CA THR A 180 1.30 10.34 4.55
C THR A 180 0.42 9.51 3.64
N LEU A 181 -0.61 10.13 3.06
CA LEU A 181 -1.60 9.46 2.23
C LEU A 181 -1.69 10.11 0.85
N TYR A 182 -1.49 9.34 -0.23
CA TYR A 182 -1.91 9.75 -1.57
C TYR A 182 -3.23 9.06 -1.91
N VAL A 183 -4.30 9.85 -1.98
CA VAL A 183 -5.67 9.34 -2.08
C VAL A 183 -6.29 9.74 -3.42
N GLU A 184 -6.71 8.75 -4.20
CA GLU A 184 -7.57 8.97 -5.37
C GLU A 184 -9.04 8.90 -4.98
N GLY A 185 -9.41 7.98 -4.10
CA GLY A 185 -10.65 8.02 -3.33
C GLY A 185 -10.73 6.93 -2.28
N PHE A 186 -11.85 6.83 -1.56
CA PHE A 186 -12.11 5.78 -0.57
C PHE A 186 -13.25 4.87 -1.01
N SER A 187 -13.15 3.59 -0.69
CA SER A 187 -14.28 2.67 -0.83
C SER A 187 -15.32 2.94 0.26
N GLU A 188 -14.88 3.05 1.52
CA GLU A 188 -15.73 3.29 2.69
C GLU A 188 -15.34 4.59 3.41
N GLY A 189 -15.89 5.73 2.96
CA GLY A 189 -15.54 7.04 3.51
C GLY A 189 -15.83 7.24 5.00
N ARG A 190 -16.87 6.56 5.53
CA ARG A 190 -17.18 6.59 6.98
C ARG A 190 -16.11 5.88 7.80
N TYR A 191 -15.65 4.72 7.33
CA TYR A 191 -14.58 3.96 7.97
C TYR A 191 -13.27 4.77 7.97
N PHE A 192 -12.95 5.45 6.86
CA PHE A 192 -11.84 6.40 6.82
C PHE A 192 -11.98 7.50 7.89
N LEU A 193 -13.12 8.18 7.95
CA LEU A 193 -13.34 9.25 8.91
C LEU A 193 -13.16 8.77 10.36
N GLU A 194 -13.69 7.58 10.68
CA GLU A 194 -13.58 6.97 12.01
C GLU A 194 -12.13 6.66 12.37
N MET A 195 -11.39 5.97 11.48
CA MET A 195 -9.99 5.61 11.75
C MET A 195 -9.10 6.84 11.83
N ALA A 196 -9.25 7.79 10.91
CA ALA A 196 -8.48 9.02 10.92
C ALA A 196 -8.70 9.82 12.22
N LYS A 197 -9.95 10.00 12.67
CA LYS A 197 -10.26 10.66 13.95
C LYS A 197 -9.61 9.99 15.16
N LYS A 198 -9.51 8.66 15.16
CA LYS A 198 -8.88 7.91 16.25
C LYS A 198 -7.36 8.05 16.24
N VAL A 199 -6.75 8.19 15.06
CA VAL A 199 -5.29 8.13 14.91
C VAL A 199 -4.64 9.51 14.91
N THR A 200 -5.26 10.55 14.35
CA THR A 200 -4.65 11.89 14.27
C THR A 200 -4.23 12.50 15.62
N PRO A 201 -4.88 12.22 16.77
CA PRO A 201 -4.39 12.69 18.06
C PRO A 201 -3.11 11.99 18.54
N ILE A 202 -2.79 10.83 17.98
CA ILE A 202 -1.64 9.98 18.36
C ILE A 202 -0.48 10.18 17.38
N LYS A 203 -0.79 10.12 16.08
CA LYS A 203 0.18 10.30 14.99
C LYS A 203 -0.43 11.20 13.93
N PRO A 204 0.23 12.30 13.55
CA PRO A 204 -0.30 13.19 12.52
C PRO A 204 -0.41 12.48 11.17
N ILE A 205 -1.46 12.83 10.44
CA ILE A 205 -1.74 12.33 9.09
C ILE A 205 -1.73 13.50 8.13
N VAL A 206 -0.91 13.42 7.07
CA VAL A 206 -0.87 14.40 5.98
C VAL A 206 -1.37 13.73 4.70
N ALA A 207 -2.39 14.28 4.04
CA ALA A 207 -2.99 13.68 2.85
C ALA A 207 -2.92 14.60 1.64
N LEU A 208 -2.53 14.03 0.50
CA LEU A 208 -2.65 14.63 -0.82
C LEU A 208 -3.82 13.96 -1.58
N LYS A 209 -4.85 14.75 -1.90
CA LYS A 209 -5.99 14.29 -2.72
C LYS A 209 -5.68 14.46 -4.20
N ALA A 210 -5.62 13.35 -4.93
CA ALA A 210 -5.50 13.37 -6.39
C ALA A 210 -6.78 13.88 -7.06
N GLY A 211 -6.67 14.35 -8.31
CA GLY A 211 -7.84 14.72 -9.13
C GLY A 211 -8.63 15.92 -8.60
N ARG A 212 -7.95 16.97 -8.13
CA ARG A 212 -8.57 18.13 -7.44
C ARG A 212 -9.53 18.95 -8.31
N THR A 213 -9.27 19.01 -9.61
CA THR A 213 -10.11 19.71 -10.59
C THR A 213 -11.16 18.77 -11.16
N ALA A 214 -12.23 19.28 -11.76
CA ALA A 214 -13.24 18.43 -12.41
C ALA A 214 -12.63 17.53 -13.50
N THR A 215 -11.69 18.06 -14.29
CA THR A 215 -10.95 17.29 -15.30
C THR A 215 -10.04 16.24 -14.66
N GLY A 216 -9.31 16.59 -13.61
CA GLY A 216 -8.45 15.64 -12.89
C GLY A 216 -9.25 14.55 -12.16
N SER A 217 -10.41 14.90 -11.60
CA SER A 217 -11.36 13.95 -11.01
C SER A 217 -11.81 12.93 -12.04
N ARG A 218 -12.21 13.38 -13.23
CA ARG A 218 -12.59 12.47 -14.33
C ARG A 218 -11.44 11.55 -14.74
N ALA A 219 -10.22 12.08 -14.88
CA ALA A 219 -9.04 11.28 -15.23
C ALA A 219 -8.75 10.18 -14.20
N VAL A 220 -8.82 10.50 -12.91
CA VAL A 220 -8.67 9.52 -11.82
C VAL A 220 -9.82 8.50 -11.81
N GLY A 221 -11.05 8.95 -12.07
CA GLY A 221 -12.20 8.06 -12.18
C GLY A 221 -12.06 7.04 -13.32
N SER A 222 -11.57 7.47 -14.48
CA SER A 222 -11.27 6.59 -15.62
C SER A 222 -10.14 5.60 -15.32
N HIS A 223 -9.12 6.01 -14.56
CA HIS A 223 -8.00 5.15 -14.17
C HIS A 223 -8.41 4.03 -13.18
N THR A 224 -9.39 4.29 -12.32
CA THR A 224 -9.81 3.37 -11.25
C THR A 224 -11.14 2.67 -11.54
N GLY A 225 -11.83 3.07 -12.61
CA GLY A 225 -13.19 2.60 -12.90
C GLY A 225 -14.25 3.04 -11.87
N SER A 226 -13.99 4.09 -11.09
CA SER A 226 -14.87 4.56 -9.98
C SER A 226 -15.39 5.99 -10.20
N LEU A 227 -16.56 6.32 -9.62
CA LEU A 227 -17.09 7.69 -9.66
C LEU A 227 -16.24 8.59 -8.76
N ALA A 228 -15.65 9.62 -9.34
CA ALA A 228 -14.83 10.56 -8.59
C ALA A 228 -15.68 11.37 -7.59
N GLY A 229 -15.39 11.22 -6.30
CA GLY A 229 -16.06 11.99 -5.25
C GLY A 229 -15.64 13.47 -5.27
N SER A 230 -16.55 14.37 -4.86
CA SER A 230 -16.31 15.82 -4.84
C SER A 230 -15.13 16.19 -3.94
N TYR A 231 -14.18 16.96 -4.48
CA TYR A 231 -13.03 17.50 -3.73
C TYR A 231 -13.44 18.24 -2.44
N GLN A 232 -14.56 18.96 -2.46
CA GLN A 232 -15.06 19.69 -1.28
C GLN A 232 -15.45 18.75 -0.14
N ILE A 233 -15.99 17.57 -0.46
CA ILE A 233 -16.32 16.55 0.54
C ILE A 233 -15.05 16.03 1.19
N TYR A 234 -14.00 15.71 0.42
CA TYR A 234 -12.71 15.30 0.96
C TYR A 234 -12.10 16.36 1.88
N LYS A 235 -12.16 17.64 1.49
CA LYS A 235 -11.69 18.75 2.34
C LYS A 235 -12.45 18.82 3.66
N GLY A 236 -13.77 18.66 3.64
CA GLY A 236 -14.60 18.61 4.84
C GLY A 236 -14.25 17.41 5.75
N VAL A 237 -14.14 16.22 5.17
CA VAL A 237 -13.79 14.98 5.88
C VAL A 237 -12.41 15.08 6.52
N PHE A 238 -11.40 15.59 5.79
CA PHE A 238 -10.05 15.78 6.32
C PHE A 238 -10.04 16.78 7.48
N LYS A 239 -10.73 17.91 7.33
CA LYS A 239 -10.88 18.89 8.42
C LYS A 239 -11.55 18.28 9.65
N GLN A 240 -12.61 17.49 9.48
CA GLN A 240 -13.33 16.84 10.58
C GLN A 240 -12.53 15.73 11.26
N SER A 241 -11.55 15.14 10.57
CA SER A 241 -10.70 14.07 11.11
C SER A 241 -9.36 14.56 11.66
N GLY A 242 -9.02 15.84 11.50
CA GLY A 242 -7.71 16.37 11.87
C GLY A 242 -6.59 15.97 10.89
N VAL A 243 -6.95 15.48 9.71
CA VAL A 243 -5.98 15.19 8.65
C VAL A 243 -5.52 16.50 8.02
N ILE A 244 -4.21 16.69 7.95
CA ILE A 244 -3.59 17.87 7.32
C ILE A 244 -3.63 17.67 5.82
N MET A 245 -4.21 18.61 5.09
CA MET A 245 -4.29 18.52 3.64
C MET A 245 -3.09 19.20 2.99
N ALA A 246 -2.40 18.47 2.13
CA ALA A 246 -1.34 19.00 1.27
C ALA A 246 -1.84 19.23 -0.17
N ASP A 247 -1.23 20.20 -0.83
CA ASP A 247 -1.53 20.63 -2.18
C ASP A 247 -0.64 19.94 -3.22
N THR A 248 0.59 19.59 -2.84
CA THR A 248 1.61 18.94 -3.69
C THR A 248 2.34 17.85 -2.91
N LEU A 249 3.04 16.97 -3.64
CA LEU A 249 3.89 15.94 -2.99
C LEU A 249 5.02 16.57 -2.19
N THR A 250 5.68 17.58 -2.74
CA THR A 250 6.73 18.33 -2.04
C THR A 250 6.20 18.87 -0.71
N GLN A 251 5.07 19.57 -0.73
CA GLN A 251 4.47 20.12 0.48
C GLN A 251 4.07 19.01 1.48
N MET A 252 3.51 17.90 1.00
CA MET A 252 3.15 16.76 1.85
C MET A 252 4.36 16.22 2.60
N PHE A 253 5.49 16.03 1.91
CA PHE A 253 6.70 15.49 2.52
C PHE A 253 7.48 16.54 3.32
N ASP A 254 7.42 17.83 2.97
CA ASP A 254 7.95 18.92 3.81
C ASP A 254 7.25 18.97 5.17
N MET A 255 5.91 18.96 5.15
CA MET A 255 5.09 18.89 6.37
C MET A 255 5.41 17.62 7.16
N ALA A 256 5.47 16.46 6.49
CA ALA A 256 5.74 15.20 7.17
C ALA A 256 7.15 15.16 7.81
N ARG A 257 8.16 15.74 7.15
CA ARG A 257 9.51 15.90 7.70
C ARG A 257 9.51 16.74 8.96
N ALA A 258 8.87 17.92 8.92
CA ALA A 258 8.77 18.77 10.09
C ALA A 258 8.08 18.04 11.25
N LEU A 259 6.94 17.39 10.99
CA LEU A 259 6.16 16.65 12.00
C LEU A 259 6.90 15.43 12.56
N ALA A 260 7.78 14.79 11.78
CA ALA A 260 8.47 13.57 12.19
C ALA A 260 9.73 13.84 13.05
N TYR A 261 10.35 15.01 12.88
CA TYR A 261 11.67 15.30 13.44
C TYR A 261 11.71 16.56 14.32
N GLN A 262 10.62 17.34 14.39
CA GLN A 262 10.50 18.47 15.32
C GLN A 262 9.46 18.18 16.40
N PRO A 263 9.67 18.67 17.64
CA PRO A 263 8.64 18.62 18.66
C PRO A 263 7.48 19.55 18.29
N LEU A 264 6.30 19.29 18.87
CA LEU A 264 5.19 20.23 18.78
C LEU A 264 5.60 21.59 19.37
N ALA A 265 5.18 22.67 18.70
CA ALA A 265 5.38 24.01 19.21
C ALA A 265 4.67 24.16 20.57
N LYS A 266 5.40 24.69 21.56
CA LYS A 266 4.85 24.93 22.91
C LYS A 266 3.96 26.18 23.00
N GLY A 267 3.85 26.95 21.93
CA GLY A 267 3.08 28.19 21.87
C GLY A 267 3.24 28.91 20.53
N ASN A 268 2.77 30.16 20.46
CA ASN A 268 2.63 30.92 19.21
C ASN A 268 3.82 31.85 18.90
N ARG A 269 5.02 31.57 19.43
CA ARG A 269 6.23 32.36 19.15
C ARG A 269 7.19 31.54 18.30
N LEU A 270 7.56 32.08 17.13
CA LEU A 270 8.53 31.52 16.19
C LEU A 270 9.71 32.50 16.11
N ALA A 271 10.94 32.00 16.20
CA ALA A 271 12.18 32.78 16.11
C ALA A 271 13.15 32.08 15.16
#